data_AF-A0A7S2C156-F1
#
_entry.id   AF-A0A7S2C156-F1
#
_cell.length_a   1.000
_cell.length_b   1.000
_cell.length_c   1.000
_cell.angle_alpha   90.00
_cell.angle_beta   90.00
_cell.angle_gamma   90.00
#
_symmetry.space_group_name_H-M   'P 1'
#
loop_
_entity.id
_entity.type
_entity.pdbx_description
1 polymer ?
#
loop_
_entity_poly.entity_id
_entity_poly.type
_entity_poly.pdbx_seq_one_letter_code
_entity_poly.pdbx_strand_id
1 'polypeptide(L)'
;FDKVNKPFLPVAAGELGTKAAWALVLGSGFLGPLIVYKLFSPVIFGLYMFGTTIGVLYSVPPFRLKRFPLAAGLTIACVRGFLLNFGVYYAAREALGLGFAWNPSVTFLARFMTVFAAVIAVTKDLPDIEGDKKFAVETLSTRLGVKPIATAATAVLLLNYAGAVATALLAGPGVYNTAFMAGGHALAGLWLALGFRKFQPDSMASIKGYYKRIWDLFYLEYLMYVFI
;
A
#
# COMPACT_ATOMS: atom_id res chain seq x y z
N PHE A 1 -18.68 -14.12 -3.39
CA PHE A 1 -17.63 -13.37 -4.10
C PHE A 1 -16.25 -13.97 -3.82
N ASP A 2 -15.71 -13.87 -2.60
CA ASP A 2 -14.36 -14.39 -2.28
C ASP A 2 -14.20 -15.90 -2.49
N LYS A 3 -15.25 -16.70 -2.23
CA LYS A 3 -15.26 -18.14 -2.56
C LYS A 3 -15.00 -18.45 -4.04
N VAL A 4 -15.20 -17.47 -4.93
CA VAL A 4 -14.99 -17.64 -6.37
C VAL A 4 -13.67 -17.01 -6.80
N ASN A 5 -13.41 -15.75 -6.42
CA ASN A 5 -12.20 -15.05 -6.87
C ASN A 5 -10.94 -15.45 -6.08
N LYS A 6 -11.08 -15.78 -4.79
CA LYS A 6 -9.96 -16.06 -3.87
C LYS A 6 -10.32 -17.21 -2.90
N PRO A 7 -10.55 -18.43 -3.43
CA PRO A 7 -11.03 -19.56 -2.63
C PRO A 7 -10.04 -20.00 -1.54
N PHE A 8 -8.76 -19.69 -1.71
CA PHE A 8 -7.69 -20.00 -0.76
C PHE A 8 -7.69 -19.11 0.50
N LEU A 9 -8.56 -18.10 0.59
CA LEU A 9 -8.64 -17.26 1.80
C LEU A 9 -9.23 -18.05 2.98
N PRO A 10 -8.75 -17.88 4.23
CA PRO A 10 -9.10 -18.77 5.35
C PRO A 10 -10.61 -18.95 5.61
N VAL A 11 -11.39 -17.87 5.52
CA VAL A 11 -12.86 -17.94 5.69
C VAL A 11 -13.55 -18.55 4.46
N ALA A 12 -13.01 -18.32 3.26
CA ALA A 12 -13.55 -18.87 2.02
C ALA A 12 -13.29 -20.38 1.90
N ALA A 13 -12.10 -20.82 2.33
CA ALA A 13 -11.66 -22.21 2.38
C ALA A 13 -12.30 -23.02 3.52
N GLY A 14 -12.91 -22.34 4.51
CA GLY A 14 -13.51 -22.99 5.68
C GLY A 14 -12.51 -23.32 6.80
N GLU A 15 -11.25 -22.94 6.66
CA GLU A 15 -10.21 -23.09 7.68
C GLU A 15 -10.46 -22.20 8.90
N LEU A 16 -11.17 -21.08 8.73
CA LEU A 16 -11.57 -20.17 9.80
C LEU A 16 -13.09 -19.98 9.83
N GLY A 17 -13.72 -20.47 10.90
CA GLY A 17 -15.16 -20.30 11.11
C GLY A 17 -15.56 -18.84 11.34
N THR A 18 -16.76 -18.45 10.88
CA THR A 18 -17.24 -17.06 10.97
C THR A 18 -17.28 -16.51 12.39
N LYS A 19 -17.65 -17.33 13.39
CA LYS A 19 -17.65 -16.92 14.81
C LYS A 19 -16.23 -16.61 15.30
N ALA A 20 -15.25 -17.45 14.93
CA ALA A 20 -13.85 -17.23 15.27
C ALA A 20 -13.29 -15.97 14.58
N ALA A 21 -13.63 -15.75 13.31
CA ALA A 21 -13.26 -14.53 12.60
C ALA A 21 -13.80 -13.27 13.29
N TRP A 22 -15.07 -13.27 13.72
CA TRP A 22 -15.63 -12.14 14.48
C TRP A 22 -14.99 -11.96 15.85
N ALA A 23 -14.71 -13.06 16.57
CA ALA A 23 -13.99 -12.99 17.85
C ALA A 23 -12.61 -12.35 17.68
N LEU A 24 -11.87 -12.69 16.61
CA LEU A 24 -10.58 -12.07 16.29
C LEU A 24 -10.73 -10.58 15.96
N VAL A 25 -11.73 -10.20 15.15
CA VAL A 25 -11.96 -8.79 14.78
C VAL A 25 -12.33 -7.95 16.01
N LEU A 26 -13.27 -8.42 16.84
CA LEU A 26 -13.68 -7.70 18.05
C LEU A 26 -12.58 -7.69 19.11
N GLY A 27 -11.91 -8.83 19.30
CA GLY A 27 -10.79 -8.95 20.23
C GLY A 27 -9.63 -8.02 19.86
N SER A 28 -9.19 -8.03 18.60
CA SER A 28 -8.14 -7.11 18.12
C SER A 28 -8.59 -5.65 18.13
N GLY A 29 -9.85 -5.38 17.79
CA GLY A 29 -10.46 -4.05 17.83
C GLY A 29 -10.58 -3.45 19.23
N PHE A 30 -10.57 -4.28 20.29
CA PHE A 30 -10.55 -3.83 21.68
C PHE A 30 -9.14 -3.82 22.28
N LEU A 31 -8.42 -4.93 22.16
CA LEU A 31 -7.09 -5.10 22.76
C LEU A 31 -6.05 -4.18 22.12
N GLY A 32 -6.09 -3.97 20.81
CA GLY A 32 -5.16 -3.09 20.10
C GLY A 32 -5.19 -1.66 20.65
N PRO A 33 -6.35 -0.96 20.62
CA PRO A 33 -6.49 0.36 21.23
C PRO A 33 -6.12 0.40 22.70
N LEU A 34 -6.48 -0.62 23.50
CA LEU A 34 -6.15 -0.68 24.92
C LEU A 34 -4.64 -0.72 25.16
N ILE A 35 -3.91 -1.54 24.41
CA ILE A 35 -2.44 -1.63 24.48
C ILE A 35 -1.83 -0.27 24.12
N VAL A 36 -2.27 0.33 23.01
CA VAL A 36 -1.72 1.61 22.55
C VAL A 36 -1.99 2.72 23.57
N TYR A 37 -3.20 2.77 24.13
CA TYR A 37 -3.56 3.72 25.18
C TYR A 37 -2.70 3.60 26.45
N LYS A 38 -2.29 2.37 26.80
CA LYS A 38 -1.48 2.11 27.99
C LYS A 38 0.02 2.39 27.80
N LEU A 39 0.53 2.23 26.58
CA LEU A 39 1.97 2.23 26.30
C LEU A 39 2.47 3.48 25.57
N PHE A 40 1.59 4.24 24.92
CA PHE A 40 1.98 5.37 24.06
C PHE A 40 1.18 6.64 24.38
N SER A 41 1.62 7.78 23.85
CA SER A 41 0.95 9.06 24.01
C SER A 41 -0.48 9.06 23.46
N PRO A 42 -1.30 10.03 23.91
CA PRO A 42 -2.56 10.37 23.26
C PRO A 42 -2.43 10.63 21.75
N VAL A 43 -1.27 11.09 21.27
CA VAL A 43 -1.02 11.35 19.84
C VAL A 43 -0.96 10.04 19.05
N ILE A 44 -0.15 9.07 19.49
CA ILE A 44 -0.06 7.75 18.84
C ILE A 44 -1.39 7.01 18.96
N PHE A 45 -2.04 7.09 20.11
CA PHE A 45 -3.39 6.53 20.28
C PHE A 45 -4.38 7.15 19.29
N GLY A 46 -4.36 8.48 19.12
CA GLY A 46 -5.20 9.19 18.15
C GLY A 46 -4.93 8.74 16.71
N LEU A 47 -3.66 8.63 16.31
CA LEU A 47 -3.28 8.12 14.98
C LEU A 47 -3.75 6.68 14.75
N TYR A 48 -3.60 5.82 15.76
CA TYR A 48 -4.07 4.43 15.71
C TYR A 48 -5.58 4.38 15.52
N MET A 49 -6.34 5.09 16.35
CA MET A 49 -7.81 5.14 16.27
C MET A 49 -8.30 5.75 14.97
N PHE A 50 -7.61 6.75 14.44
CA PHE A 50 -7.90 7.33 13.13
C PHE A 50 -7.73 6.29 12.01
N GLY A 51 -6.62 5.57 11.99
CA GLY A 51 -6.38 4.48 11.04
C GLY A 51 -7.42 3.36 11.14
N THR A 52 -7.74 2.92 12.36
CA THR A 52 -8.78 1.90 12.61
C THR A 52 -10.15 2.38 12.13
N THR A 53 -10.51 3.63 12.40
CA THR A 53 -11.78 4.22 11.95
C THR A 53 -11.89 4.25 10.44
N ILE A 54 -10.84 4.66 9.73
CA ILE A 54 -10.80 4.60 8.26
C ILE A 54 -10.97 3.16 7.77
N GLY A 55 -10.31 2.18 8.41
CA GLY A 55 -10.46 0.76 8.09
C GLY A 55 -11.89 0.24 8.27
N VAL A 56 -12.59 0.68 9.32
CA VAL A 56 -14.00 0.39 9.56
C VAL A 56 -14.88 1.00 8.47
N LEU A 57 -14.72 2.30 8.17
CA LEU A 57 -15.46 2.99 7.11
C LEU A 57 -15.24 2.34 5.73
N TYR A 58 -14.04 1.82 5.48
CA TYR A 58 -13.70 1.10 4.26
C TYR A 58 -14.48 -0.22 4.12
N SER A 59 -14.68 -0.96 5.20
CA SER A 59 -15.16 -2.36 5.16
C SER A 59 -16.61 -2.58 5.59
N VAL A 60 -17.13 -1.77 6.50
CA VAL A 60 -18.38 -2.03 7.24
C VAL A 60 -19.54 -1.17 6.70
N PRO A 61 -20.78 -1.71 6.59
CA PRO A 61 -21.97 -0.90 6.29
C PRO A 61 -22.23 0.20 7.35
N PRO A 62 -22.86 1.33 6.99
CA PRO A 62 -23.43 1.65 5.68
C PRO A 62 -22.39 2.15 4.66
N PHE A 63 -21.24 2.68 5.11
CA PHE A 63 -20.29 3.41 4.25
C PHE A 63 -19.63 2.53 3.19
N ARG A 64 -18.94 1.46 3.59
CA ARG A 64 -18.19 0.55 2.70
C ARG A 64 -17.45 1.29 1.58
N LEU A 65 -16.54 2.20 1.95
CA LEU A 65 -15.82 3.06 0.99
C LEU A 65 -15.11 2.27 -0.12
N LYS A 66 -14.78 1.00 0.12
CA LYS A 66 -14.22 0.08 -0.88
C LYS A 66 -15.04 -0.06 -2.17
N ARG A 67 -16.32 0.30 -2.13
CA ARG A 67 -17.23 0.31 -3.29
C ARG A 67 -16.94 1.45 -4.27
N PHE A 68 -16.37 2.55 -3.80
CA PHE A 68 -16.05 3.71 -4.61
C PHE A 68 -14.55 3.69 -4.92
N PRO A 69 -14.12 3.52 -6.18
CA PRO A 69 -12.69 3.32 -6.49
C PRO A 69 -11.79 4.44 -5.98
N LEU A 70 -12.24 5.70 -6.07
CA LEU A 70 -11.47 6.85 -5.57
C LEU A 70 -11.35 6.81 -4.04
N ALA A 71 -12.45 6.60 -3.31
CA ALA A 71 -12.41 6.52 -1.86
C ALA A 71 -11.58 5.31 -1.38
N ALA A 72 -11.69 4.18 -2.08
CA ALA A 72 -10.87 2.99 -1.83
C ALA A 72 -9.37 3.29 -2.01
N GLY A 73 -9.00 4.01 -3.08
CA GLY A 73 -7.64 4.45 -3.32
C GLY A 73 -7.13 5.39 -2.25
N LEU A 74 -7.91 6.41 -1.90
CA LEU A 74 -7.54 7.41 -0.88
C LEU A 74 -7.39 6.80 0.51
N THR A 75 -8.26 5.88 0.91
CA THR A 75 -8.16 5.19 2.19
C THR A 75 -6.91 4.31 2.28
N ILE A 76 -6.59 3.55 1.21
CA ILE A 76 -5.37 2.74 1.14
C ILE A 76 -4.13 3.64 1.16
N ALA A 77 -4.09 4.71 0.36
CA ALA A 77 -2.98 5.66 0.32
C ALA A 77 -2.78 6.36 1.68
N CYS A 78 -3.85 6.77 2.35
CA CYS A 78 -3.80 7.38 3.67
C CYS A 78 -3.25 6.41 4.72
N VAL A 79 -3.85 5.22 4.85
CA VAL A 79 -3.50 4.29 5.93
C VAL A 79 -2.16 3.59 5.66
N ARG A 80 -2.00 2.97 4.49
CA ARG A 80 -0.81 2.19 4.14
C ARG A 80 0.35 3.07 3.70
N GLY A 81 0.05 4.16 3.00
CA GLY A 81 1.05 5.05 2.41
C GLY A 81 1.59 6.09 3.38
N PHE A 82 0.72 6.79 4.10
CA PHE A 82 1.14 7.85 5.01
C PHE A 82 1.19 7.40 6.47
N LEU A 83 0.04 7.01 7.04
CA LEU A 83 -0.10 6.75 8.48
C LEU A 83 0.82 5.64 8.97
N LEU A 84 0.99 4.56 8.21
CA LEU A 84 1.90 3.48 8.59
C LEU A 84 3.35 3.98 8.69
N ASN A 85 3.84 4.68 7.66
CA ASN A 85 5.24 5.09 7.60
C ASN A 85 5.55 6.20 8.61
N PHE A 86 4.69 7.21 8.71
CA PHE A 86 4.81 8.29 9.68
C PHE A 86 4.57 7.80 11.12
N GLY A 87 3.50 7.04 11.32
CA GLY A 87 3.05 6.58 12.63
C GLY A 87 4.02 5.60 13.28
N VAL A 88 4.58 4.65 12.52
CA VAL A 88 5.57 3.69 13.05
C VAL A 88 6.84 4.41 13.50
N TYR A 89 7.33 5.38 12.72
CA TYR A 89 8.50 6.16 13.10
C TYR A 89 8.27 6.93 14.40
N TYR A 90 7.13 7.63 14.51
CA TYR A 90 6.84 8.40 15.71
C TYR A 90 6.58 7.51 16.93
N ALA A 91 5.88 6.38 16.76
CA ALA A 91 5.69 5.40 17.82
C ALA A 91 7.02 4.82 18.30
N ALA A 92 7.93 4.50 17.39
CA ALA A 92 9.26 3.99 17.73
C ALA A 92 10.09 5.02 18.50
N ARG A 93 10.06 6.29 18.09
CA ARG A 93 10.75 7.36 18.83
C ARG A 93 10.21 7.52 20.24
N GLU A 94 8.89 7.55 20.38
CA GLU A 94 8.25 7.68 21.68
C GLU A 94 8.59 6.49 22.60
N ALA A 95 8.57 5.26 22.06
CA ALA A 95 8.98 4.07 22.81
C ALA A 95 10.44 4.14 23.29
N LEU A 96 11.30 4.88 22.58
CA LEU A 96 12.69 5.16 22.96
C LEU A 96 12.85 6.39 23.87
N GLY A 97 11.76 7.03 24.29
CA GLY A 97 11.79 8.26 25.08
C GLY A 97 12.26 9.50 24.31
N LEU A 98 12.27 9.43 22.98
CA LEU A 98 12.70 10.53 22.11
C LEU A 98 11.51 11.42 21.72
N GLY A 99 11.71 12.73 21.79
CA GLY A 99 10.72 13.70 21.32
C GLY A 99 10.47 13.65 19.81
N PHE A 100 9.42 14.34 19.37
CA PHE A 100 9.09 14.51 17.96
C PHE A 100 10.25 15.18 17.21
N ALA A 101 10.67 14.57 16.09
CA ALA A 101 11.64 15.16 15.20
C ALA A 101 11.38 14.71 13.77
N TRP A 102 11.31 15.65 12.84
CA TRP A 102 11.25 15.34 11.42
C TRP A 102 12.51 14.60 10.98
N ASN A 103 12.31 13.57 10.15
CA ASN A 103 13.40 12.84 9.52
C ASN A 103 13.22 12.89 7.99
N PRO A 104 14.24 13.30 7.23
CA PRO A 104 14.16 13.38 5.77
C PRO A 104 13.81 12.03 5.12
N SER A 105 14.45 10.93 5.51
CA SER A 105 14.18 9.59 4.97
C SER A 105 12.74 9.14 5.28
N VAL A 106 12.22 9.40 6.48
CA VAL A 106 10.82 9.08 6.83
C VAL A 106 9.83 9.91 6.01
N THR A 107 10.10 11.21 5.84
CA THR A 107 9.25 12.11 5.05
C THR A 107 9.23 11.67 3.59
N PHE A 108 10.41 11.36 3.04
CA PHE A 108 10.54 10.78 1.71
C PHE A 108 9.75 9.48 1.60
N LEU A 109 9.97 8.52 2.50
CA LEU A 109 9.30 7.22 2.49
C LEU A 109 7.78 7.37 2.55
N ALA A 110 7.26 8.22 3.45
CA ALA A 110 5.82 8.45 3.57
C ALA A 110 5.22 9.00 2.28
N ARG A 111 5.86 9.99 1.63
CA ARG A 111 5.41 10.51 0.33
C ARG A 111 5.49 9.44 -0.76
N PHE A 112 6.64 8.78 -0.88
CA PHE A 112 6.94 7.80 -1.92
C PHE A 112 5.97 6.61 -1.84
N MET A 113 5.77 6.07 -0.64
CA MET A 113 4.89 4.92 -0.38
C MET A 113 3.40 5.31 -0.46
N THR A 114 3.04 6.58 -0.28
CA THR A 114 1.69 7.06 -0.57
C THR A 114 1.35 6.97 -2.05
N VAL A 115 2.26 7.39 -2.94
CA VAL A 115 2.08 7.23 -4.39
C VAL A 115 2.01 5.74 -4.75
N PHE A 116 2.91 4.94 -4.18
CA PHE A 116 2.96 3.50 -4.42
C PHE A 116 1.67 2.79 -3.97
N ALA A 117 1.16 3.12 -2.78
CA ALA A 117 -0.09 2.58 -2.24
C ALA A 117 -1.30 2.96 -3.11
N ALA A 118 -1.32 4.18 -3.67
CA ALA A 118 -2.34 4.59 -4.64
C ALA A 118 -2.29 3.73 -5.91
N VAL A 119 -1.09 3.48 -6.45
CA VAL A 119 -0.91 2.61 -7.62
C VAL A 119 -1.35 1.17 -7.33
N ILE A 120 -0.97 0.62 -6.18
CA ILE A 120 -1.45 -0.71 -5.74
C ILE A 120 -2.97 -0.73 -5.66
N ALA A 121 -3.59 0.31 -5.11
CA ALA A 121 -5.03 0.38 -4.96
C ALA A 121 -5.77 0.34 -6.31
N VAL A 122 -5.23 0.98 -7.35
CA VAL A 122 -5.80 0.98 -8.70
C VAL A 122 -5.50 -0.31 -9.48
N THR A 123 -4.35 -0.93 -9.23
CA THR A 123 -3.91 -2.14 -9.95
C THR A 123 -4.36 -3.45 -9.31
N LYS A 124 -4.82 -3.43 -8.05
CA LYS A 124 -5.22 -4.63 -7.30
C LYS A 124 -6.33 -5.45 -7.96
N ASP A 125 -7.19 -4.81 -8.74
CA ASP A 125 -8.34 -5.43 -9.41
C ASP A 125 -7.98 -5.90 -10.84
N LEU A 126 -6.73 -5.74 -11.30
CA LEU A 126 -6.30 -6.26 -12.60
C LEU A 126 -6.32 -7.80 -12.66
N PRO A 127 -5.77 -8.53 -11.67
CA PRO A 127 -5.80 -10.00 -11.69
C PRO A 127 -7.21 -10.59 -11.52
N ASP A 128 -8.16 -9.80 -11.02
CA ASP A 128 -9.53 -10.21 -10.72
C ASP A 128 -10.51 -9.88 -11.87
N ILE A 129 -10.04 -9.21 -12.94
CA ILE A 129 -10.90 -8.60 -13.98
C ILE A 129 -11.86 -9.59 -14.67
N GLU A 130 -11.44 -10.84 -14.92
CA GLU A 130 -12.30 -11.86 -15.54
C GLU A 130 -13.43 -12.29 -14.60
N GLY A 131 -13.13 -12.48 -13.32
CA GLY A 131 -14.11 -12.80 -12.29
C GLY A 131 -15.07 -11.64 -12.08
N ASP A 132 -14.55 -10.41 -12.00
CA ASP A 132 -15.36 -9.20 -11.82
C ASP A 132 -16.33 -8.99 -12.98
N LYS A 133 -15.89 -9.18 -14.23
CA LYS A 133 -16.78 -9.15 -15.41
C LYS A 133 -17.86 -10.22 -15.33
N LYS A 134 -17.52 -11.45 -14.92
CA LYS A 134 -18.48 -12.56 -14.80
C LYS A 134 -19.57 -12.29 -13.76
N PHE A 135 -19.25 -11.58 -12.68
CA PHE A 135 -20.20 -11.25 -11.62
C PHE A 135 -20.77 -9.82 -11.70
N ALA A 136 -20.57 -9.13 -12.83
CA ALA A 136 -21.01 -7.75 -13.05
C ALA A 136 -20.54 -6.78 -11.94
N VAL A 137 -19.33 -7.00 -11.41
CA VAL A 137 -18.71 -6.10 -10.45
C VAL A 137 -18.00 -4.98 -11.20
N GLU A 138 -18.48 -3.76 -10.98
CA GLU A 138 -17.86 -2.58 -11.55
C GLU A 138 -16.64 -2.15 -10.74
N THR A 139 -15.48 -2.13 -11.41
CA THR A 139 -14.21 -1.64 -10.90
C THR A 139 -13.59 -0.73 -11.95
N LEU A 140 -12.48 -0.05 -11.62
CA LEU A 140 -11.75 0.71 -12.64
C LEU A 140 -11.24 -0.23 -13.74
N SER A 141 -10.78 -1.44 -13.38
CA SER A 141 -10.25 -2.41 -14.34
C SER A 141 -11.33 -2.93 -15.29
N THR A 142 -12.55 -3.18 -14.82
CA THR A 142 -13.64 -3.59 -15.72
C THR A 142 -14.15 -2.47 -16.62
N ARG A 143 -14.04 -1.20 -16.18
CA ARG A 143 -14.45 -0.01 -16.98
C ARG A 143 -13.42 0.45 -18.01
N LEU A 144 -12.15 0.55 -17.62
CA LEU A 144 -11.08 1.10 -18.47
C LEU A 144 -10.24 0.02 -19.17
N GLY A 145 -10.29 -1.22 -18.68
CA GLY A 145 -9.48 -2.32 -19.18
C GLY A 145 -8.06 -2.37 -18.61
N VAL A 146 -7.36 -3.45 -18.93
CA VAL A 146 -6.05 -3.79 -18.37
C VAL A 146 -4.95 -2.83 -18.85
N LYS A 147 -4.85 -2.62 -20.17
CA LYS A 147 -3.76 -1.87 -20.80
C LYS A 147 -3.71 -0.40 -20.35
N PRO A 148 -4.82 0.38 -20.32
CA PRO A 148 -4.77 1.77 -19.87
C PRO A 148 -4.37 1.90 -18.40
N ILE A 149 -4.90 1.03 -17.53
CA ILE A 149 -4.54 1.03 -16.11
C ILE A 149 -3.08 0.69 -15.90
N ALA A 150 -2.58 -0.39 -16.52
CA ALA A 150 -1.18 -0.78 -16.39
C ALA A 150 -0.23 0.30 -16.94
N THR A 151 -0.59 0.97 -18.03
CA THR A 151 0.17 2.10 -18.58
C THR A 151 0.22 3.27 -17.60
N ALA A 152 -0.93 3.70 -17.08
CA ALA A 152 -1.02 4.83 -16.14
C ALA A 152 -0.28 4.53 -14.83
N ALA A 153 -0.50 3.34 -14.26
CA ALA A 153 0.19 2.86 -13.07
C ALA A 153 1.71 2.86 -13.24
N THR A 154 2.20 2.32 -14.35
CA THR A 154 3.63 2.29 -14.66
C THR A 154 4.20 3.70 -14.83
N ALA A 155 3.50 4.58 -15.56
CA ALA A 155 3.93 5.96 -15.74
C ALA A 155 4.05 6.70 -14.40
N VAL A 156 3.04 6.58 -13.52
CA VAL A 156 3.07 7.19 -12.19
C VAL A 156 4.24 6.66 -11.36
N LEU A 157 4.49 5.35 -11.34
CA LEU A 157 5.61 4.78 -10.61
C LEU A 157 6.96 5.21 -11.18
N LEU A 158 7.13 5.25 -12.51
CA LEU A 158 8.37 5.73 -13.12
C LEU A 158 8.64 7.21 -12.80
N LEU A 159 7.60 8.04 -12.79
CA LEU A 159 7.70 9.43 -12.34
C LEU A 159 8.06 9.51 -10.85
N ASN A 160 7.51 8.63 -10.02
CA ASN A 160 7.85 8.55 -8.60
C ASN A 160 9.33 8.17 -8.40
N TYR A 161 9.84 7.19 -9.14
CA TYR A 161 11.27 6.82 -9.14
C TYR A 161 12.17 7.95 -9.63
N ALA A 162 11.81 8.61 -10.74
CA ALA A 162 12.54 9.79 -11.22
C ALA A 162 12.56 10.91 -10.16
N GLY A 163 11.44 11.12 -9.48
CA GLY A 163 11.34 12.05 -8.35
C GLY A 163 12.23 11.67 -7.17
N ALA A 164 12.35 10.38 -6.86
CA ALA A 164 13.26 9.89 -5.82
C ALA A 164 14.73 10.13 -6.17
N VAL A 165 15.12 9.84 -7.41
CA VAL A 165 16.47 10.12 -7.93
C VAL A 165 16.76 11.62 -7.87
N ALA A 166 15.84 12.46 -8.35
CA ALA A 166 16.00 13.92 -8.29
C ALA A 166 16.11 14.41 -6.84
N THR A 167 15.30 13.87 -5.91
CA THR A 167 15.37 14.21 -4.48
C THR A 167 16.74 13.89 -3.90
N ALA A 168 17.34 12.76 -4.28
CA ALA A 168 18.67 12.36 -3.83
C ALA A 168 19.78 13.29 -4.34
N LEU A 169 19.70 13.68 -5.61
CA LEU A 169 20.73 14.49 -6.28
C LEU A 169 20.65 15.98 -5.89
N LEU A 170 19.47 16.47 -5.55
CA LEU A 170 19.24 17.85 -5.15
C LEU A 170 19.37 18.07 -3.63
N ALA A 171 19.45 17.00 -2.84
CA ALA A 171 19.62 17.10 -1.40
C ALA A 171 21.04 17.58 -1.02
N GLY A 172 21.14 18.26 0.12
CA GLY A 172 22.43 18.67 0.67
C GLY A 172 23.33 17.47 1.04
N PRO A 173 24.65 17.66 1.13
CA PRO A 173 25.58 16.59 1.50
C PRO A 173 25.19 15.91 2.82
N GLY A 174 25.16 14.58 2.84
CA GLY A 174 24.90 13.79 4.03
C GLY A 174 23.42 13.66 4.44
N VAL A 175 22.47 14.26 3.70
CA VAL A 175 21.04 14.09 3.97
C VAL A 175 20.56 12.68 3.63
N TYR A 176 21.03 12.14 2.51
CA TYR A 176 20.76 10.78 2.06
C TYR A 176 22.06 10.10 1.65
N ASN A 177 22.09 8.77 1.71
CA ASN A 177 23.08 7.99 0.99
C ASN A 177 22.76 8.03 -0.51
N THR A 178 23.32 9.01 -1.23
CA THR A 178 23.00 9.25 -2.63
C THR A 178 23.23 8.03 -3.52
N ALA A 179 24.22 7.19 -3.23
CA ALA A 179 24.48 5.98 -4.00
C ALA A 179 23.31 4.98 -3.91
N PHE A 180 22.83 4.72 -2.69
CA PHE A 180 21.69 3.82 -2.48
C PHE A 180 20.37 4.46 -2.90
N MET A 181 20.16 5.73 -2.58
CA MET A 181 18.95 6.45 -2.90
C MET A 181 18.82 6.66 -4.41
N ALA A 182 19.76 7.30 -5.08
CA ALA A 182 19.67 7.52 -6.53
C ALA A 182 19.85 6.21 -7.31
N GLY A 183 20.89 5.44 -6.99
CA GLY A 183 21.23 4.21 -7.71
C GLY A 183 20.16 3.13 -7.55
N GLY A 184 19.71 2.88 -6.31
CA GLY A 184 18.68 1.88 -6.02
C GLY A 184 17.35 2.20 -6.71
N HIS A 185 16.87 3.44 -6.62
CA HIS A 185 15.61 3.83 -7.26
C HIS A 185 15.72 3.87 -8.79
N ALA A 186 16.89 4.22 -9.35
CA ALA A 186 17.12 4.12 -10.79
C ALA A 186 17.06 2.67 -11.28
N LEU A 187 17.69 1.73 -10.54
CA LEU A 187 17.64 0.30 -10.86
C LEU A 187 16.22 -0.28 -10.70
N ALA A 188 15.51 0.09 -9.65
CA ALA A 188 14.12 -0.30 -9.42
C ALA A 188 13.19 0.23 -10.54
N GLY A 189 13.35 1.50 -10.92
CA GLY A 189 12.65 2.11 -12.06
C GLY A 189 12.97 1.43 -13.39
N LEU A 190 14.23 1.08 -13.64
CA LEU A 190 14.63 0.32 -14.83
C LEU A 190 14.00 -1.08 -14.84
N TRP A 191 13.98 -1.78 -13.70
CA TRP A 191 13.37 -3.09 -13.58
C TRP A 191 11.86 -3.05 -13.83
N LEU A 192 11.17 -2.00 -13.37
CA LEU A 192 9.77 -1.73 -13.71
C LEU A 192 9.59 -1.51 -15.21
N ALA A 193 10.39 -0.62 -15.82
CA ALA A 193 10.29 -0.28 -17.24
C ALA A 193 10.52 -1.50 -18.15
N LEU A 194 11.55 -2.30 -17.87
CA LEU A 194 11.83 -3.55 -18.59
C LEU A 194 10.71 -4.58 -18.41
N GLY A 195 10.08 -4.62 -17.23
CA GLY A 195 8.90 -5.44 -16.97
C GLY A 195 7.72 -5.05 -17.81
N PHE A 196 7.40 -3.76 -17.81
CA PHE A 196 6.29 -3.22 -18.56
C PHE A 196 6.50 -3.36 -20.07
N ARG A 197 7.74 -3.25 -20.57
CA ARG A 197 8.04 -3.52 -21.99
C ARG A 197 7.69 -4.95 -22.43
N LYS A 198 7.77 -5.92 -21.52
CA LYS A 198 7.41 -7.34 -21.76
C LYS A 198 5.96 -7.65 -21.39
N PHE A 199 5.18 -6.66 -20.96
CA PHE A 199 3.82 -6.85 -20.48
C PHE A 199 2.86 -7.17 -21.64
N GLN A 200 2.05 -8.22 -21.47
CA GLN A 200 1.05 -8.65 -22.43
C GLN A 200 -0.34 -8.51 -21.79
N PRO A 201 -1.12 -7.48 -22.14
CA PRO A 201 -2.39 -7.18 -21.46
C PRO A 201 -3.47 -8.24 -21.67
N ASP A 202 -3.33 -9.10 -22.68
CA ASP A 202 -4.29 -10.16 -23.01
C ASP A 202 -3.95 -11.51 -22.34
N SER A 203 -2.83 -11.59 -21.61
CA SER A 203 -2.40 -12.80 -20.91
C SER A 203 -2.59 -12.66 -19.41
N MET A 204 -3.51 -13.44 -18.83
CA MET A 204 -3.75 -13.43 -17.38
C MET A 204 -2.49 -13.76 -16.56
N ALA A 205 -1.61 -14.62 -17.08
CA ALA A 205 -0.31 -14.90 -16.48
C ALA A 205 0.59 -13.64 -16.45
N SER A 206 0.60 -12.87 -17.54
CA SER A 206 1.34 -11.61 -17.62
C SER A 206 0.76 -10.55 -16.69
N ILE A 207 -0.57 -10.45 -16.56
CA ILE A 207 -1.26 -9.55 -15.62
C ILE A 207 -0.88 -9.87 -14.17
N LYS A 208 -0.97 -11.14 -13.77
CA LYS A 208 -0.56 -11.59 -12.43
C LYS A 208 0.93 -11.31 -12.18
N GLY A 209 1.79 -11.57 -13.16
CA GLY A 209 3.21 -11.29 -13.08
C GLY A 209 3.54 -9.80 -12.95
N TYR A 210 2.83 -8.94 -13.69
CA TYR A 210 2.95 -7.48 -13.57
C TYR A 210 2.52 -7.00 -12.19
N TYR A 211 1.34 -7.43 -11.72
CA TYR A 211 0.84 -7.06 -10.40
C TYR A 211 1.78 -7.54 -9.27
N LYS A 212 2.29 -8.78 -9.37
CA LYS A 212 3.29 -9.29 -8.43
C LYS A 212 4.55 -8.43 -8.44
N ARG A 213 5.04 -7.99 -9.59
CA ARG A 213 6.22 -7.12 -9.68
C ARG A 213 6.04 -5.80 -8.96
N ILE A 214 4.85 -5.19 -9.04
CA ILE A 214 4.53 -3.99 -8.25
C ILE A 214 4.74 -4.26 -6.75
N TRP A 215 4.28 -5.41 -6.26
CA TRP A 215 4.51 -5.81 -4.86
C TRP A 215 5.98 -6.12 -4.54
N ASP A 216 6.69 -6.81 -5.43
CA ASP A 216 8.11 -7.11 -5.25
C ASP A 216 8.92 -5.81 -5.10
N LEU A 217 8.63 -4.82 -5.96
CA LEU A 217 9.20 -3.47 -5.85
C LEU A 217 8.79 -2.79 -4.55
N PHE A 218 7.49 -2.79 -4.19
CA PHE A 218 7.01 -2.21 -2.92
C PHE A 218 7.75 -2.72 -1.69
N TYR A 219 8.04 -4.03 -1.63
CA TYR A 219 8.83 -4.61 -0.53
C TYR A 219 10.32 -4.26 -0.63
N LEU A 220 10.87 -4.20 -1.84
CA LEU A 220 12.24 -3.75 -2.07
C LEU A 220 12.46 -2.32 -1.53
N GLU A 221 11.49 -1.42 -1.66
CA GLU A 221 11.59 -0.06 -1.13
C GLU A 221 11.76 -0.02 0.39
N TYR A 222 11.04 -0.89 1.12
CA TYR A 222 11.22 -1.01 2.56
C TYR A 222 12.58 -1.58 2.96
N LEU A 223 13.15 -2.47 2.14
CA LEU A 223 14.50 -2.98 2.35
C LEU A 223 15.54 -1.88 2.07
N MET A 224 15.38 -1.14 0.98
CA MET A 224 16.26 -0.04 0.60
C MET A 224 16.23 1.10 1.61
N TYR A 225 15.08 1.38 2.22
CA TYR A 225 14.90 2.44 3.21
C TYR A 225 15.93 2.41 4.36
N VAL A 226 16.39 1.22 4.77
CA VAL A 226 17.39 1.07 5.84
C VAL A 226 18.76 1.66 5.45
N PHE A 227 19.02 1.83 4.15
CA PHE A 227 20.31 2.28 3.61
C PHE A 227 20.26 3.70 3.02
N ILE A 228 19.09 4.36 3.04
CA ILE A 228 18.82 5.67 2.41
C ILE A 228 19.06 6.84 3.37
#